data_AF-A0AAD9D7M3-F1
#
_entry.id   AF-A0AAD9D7M3-F1
#
_cell.length_a   1.000
_cell.length_b   1.000
_cell.length_c   1.000
_cell.angle_alpha   90.00
_cell.angle_beta   90.00
_cell.angle_gamma   90.00
#
_symmetry.space_group_name_H-M   'P 1'
#
loop_
_entity.id
_entity.type
_entity.pdbx_description
1 polymer ?
#
loop_
_entity_poly.entity_id
_entity_poly.type
_entity_poly.pdbx_seq_one_letter_code
_entity_poly.pdbx_strand_id
1 'polypeptide(L)'
;MTDDLDLHLWYSKRKDIQKYVQIIHFPQAPAQHAAYLQCLRHDAANETFVALIDIDEFVVLKKHDNIVDFMEEHCSEDCGQISLNWNTLTVSNETNYRPVPTLMRNIHSYQIWGTIKVIVRPSYVDTDRFDWGHSVRLKKGNWVDTTGKVIPRPNNWKKQANNGGPSDVGLLYHYRFRSPGEFYHKNCIRGDVLHSRGEQPKCTINRPGTRVDQGMYGGNLDTLAWELLKKMVPKYAIFEKYTNATMKTLYLDYPYRF
;
A
#
# COMPACT_ATOMS: atom_id res chain seq x y z
N MET A 1 19.85 -6.12 -12.89
CA MET A 1 19.10 -7.01 -13.81
C MET A 1 18.87 -8.36 -13.11
N THR A 2 18.52 -8.34 -11.82
CA THR A 2 18.46 -9.51 -10.92
C THR A 2 17.13 -9.59 -10.18
N ASP A 3 16.47 -8.45 -9.94
CA ASP A 3 15.27 -8.35 -9.11
C ASP A 3 14.04 -9.08 -9.72
N ASP A 4 13.93 -9.13 -11.05
CA ASP A 4 12.85 -9.86 -11.73
C ASP A 4 12.94 -11.38 -11.51
N LEU A 5 14.16 -11.91 -11.42
CA LEU A 5 14.37 -13.34 -11.17
C LEU A 5 13.92 -13.72 -9.76
N ASP A 6 14.18 -12.86 -8.77
CA ASP A 6 13.86 -13.12 -7.36
C ASP A 6 12.34 -13.16 -7.11
N LEU A 7 11.56 -12.27 -7.71
CA LEU A 7 10.10 -12.26 -7.53
C LEU A 7 9.44 -13.47 -8.21
N HIS A 8 9.87 -13.83 -9.42
CA HIS A 8 9.37 -15.02 -10.10
C HIS A 8 9.75 -16.30 -9.35
N LEU A 9 10.99 -16.39 -8.85
CA LEU A 9 11.41 -17.50 -8.00
C LEU A 9 10.60 -17.58 -6.71
N TRP A 10 10.37 -16.44 -6.04
CA TRP A 10 9.53 -16.36 -4.85
C TRP A 10 8.11 -16.87 -5.11
N TYR A 11 7.50 -16.45 -6.23
CA TYR A 11 6.14 -16.85 -6.62
C TYR A 11 6.05 -18.32 -7.03
N SER A 12 7.03 -18.82 -7.77
CA SER A 12 7.09 -20.23 -8.21
C SER A 12 7.12 -21.21 -7.02
N LYS A 13 7.73 -20.80 -5.90
CA LYS A 13 7.83 -21.58 -4.66
C LYS A 13 6.55 -21.59 -3.83
N ARG A 14 5.59 -20.69 -4.09
CA ARG A 14 4.36 -20.52 -3.29
C ARG A 14 3.11 -20.99 -4.04
N LYS A 15 3.04 -22.30 -4.29
CA LYS A 15 1.90 -22.92 -5.00
C LYS A 15 0.56 -22.66 -4.30
N ASP A 16 0.56 -22.43 -3.00
CA ASP A 16 -0.62 -22.15 -2.18
C ASP A 16 -1.33 -20.83 -2.54
N ILE A 17 -0.60 -19.84 -3.07
CA ILE A 17 -1.17 -18.53 -3.44
C ILE A 17 -1.40 -18.36 -4.94
N GLN A 18 -0.92 -19.27 -5.79
CA GLN A 18 -0.96 -19.09 -7.26
C GLN A 18 -2.38 -18.99 -7.83
N LYS A 19 -3.37 -19.58 -7.16
CA LYS A 19 -4.80 -19.42 -7.52
C LYS A 19 -5.39 -18.06 -7.18
N TYR A 20 -4.69 -17.24 -6.37
CA TYR A 20 -5.17 -15.95 -5.87
C TYR A 20 -4.31 -14.77 -6.34
N VAL A 21 -3.07 -15.02 -6.72
CA VAL A 21 -2.08 -14.01 -7.07
C VAL A 21 -1.57 -14.30 -8.46
N GLN A 22 -1.57 -13.28 -9.33
CA GLN A 22 -0.92 -13.30 -10.63
C GLN A 22 0.21 -12.26 -10.64
N ILE A 23 1.33 -12.58 -11.27
CA ILE A 23 2.45 -11.64 -11.46
C ILE A 23 2.58 -11.34 -12.95
N ILE A 24 2.51 -10.06 -13.30
CA ILE A 24 2.66 -9.56 -14.66
C ILE A 24 3.88 -8.63 -14.67
N HIS A 25 4.84 -8.93 -15.53
CA HIS A 25 6.05 -8.11 -15.69
C HIS A 25 5.81 -7.00 -16.71
N PHE A 26 6.12 -5.75 -16.34
CA PHE A 26 6.04 -4.57 -17.19
C PHE A 26 7.46 -4.05 -17.46
N PRO A 27 8.07 -4.34 -18.62
CA PRO A 27 9.47 -4.01 -18.92
C PRO A 27 9.66 -2.52 -19.32
N GLN A 28 8.96 -1.61 -18.64
CA GLN A 28 8.97 -0.17 -18.91
C GLN A 28 8.92 0.65 -17.62
N ALA A 29 9.51 1.84 -17.64
CA ALA A 29 9.42 2.80 -16.55
C ALA A 29 8.83 4.13 -17.05
N PRO A 30 7.89 4.74 -16.30
CA PRO A 30 7.22 4.24 -15.09
C PRO A 30 6.15 3.16 -15.39
N ALA A 31 6.13 2.08 -14.61
CA ALA A 31 5.21 0.95 -14.82
C ALA A 31 3.82 1.12 -14.18
N GLN A 32 3.68 1.98 -13.17
CA GLN A 32 2.47 2.05 -12.32
C GLN A 32 1.19 2.31 -13.12
N HIS A 33 1.20 3.33 -13.99
CA HIS A 33 0.03 3.66 -14.80
C HIS A 33 -0.32 2.57 -15.79
N ALA A 34 0.68 1.96 -16.44
CA ALA A 34 0.47 0.85 -17.37
C ALA A 34 -0.15 -0.36 -16.65
N ALA A 35 0.33 -0.69 -15.46
CA ALA A 35 -0.19 -1.77 -14.64
C ALA A 35 -1.64 -1.54 -14.22
N TYR A 36 -1.97 -0.35 -13.70
CA TYR A 36 -3.36 -0.04 -13.34
C TYR A 36 -4.29 -0.04 -14.55
N LEU A 37 -3.83 0.47 -15.69
CA LEU A 37 -4.64 0.52 -16.91
C LEU A 37 -4.91 -0.88 -17.48
N GLN A 38 -3.89 -1.76 -17.50
CA GLN A 38 -4.05 -3.17 -17.85
C GLN A 38 -5.08 -3.85 -16.94
N CYS A 39 -4.97 -3.64 -15.63
CA CYS A 39 -5.89 -4.20 -14.64
C CYS A 39 -7.35 -3.76 -14.92
N LEU A 40 -7.58 -2.47 -15.14
CA LEU A 40 -8.93 -1.92 -15.38
C LEU A 40 -9.51 -2.31 -16.74
N ARG A 41 -8.69 -2.45 -17.78
CA ARG A 41 -9.16 -2.74 -19.15
C ARG A 41 -9.27 -4.23 -19.46
N HIS A 42 -8.51 -5.08 -18.77
CA HIS A 42 -8.38 -6.48 -19.13
C HIS A 42 -8.55 -7.39 -17.92
N ASP A 43 -7.65 -7.31 -16.94
CA ASP A 43 -7.54 -8.37 -15.93
C ASP A 43 -8.74 -8.40 -14.97
N ALA A 44 -9.31 -7.23 -14.67
CA ALA A 44 -10.43 -7.06 -13.75
C ALA A 44 -11.57 -6.22 -14.36
N ALA A 45 -11.67 -6.18 -15.69
CA ALA A 45 -12.66 -5.36 -16.40
C ALA A 45 -14.12 -5.73 -16.06
N ASN A 46 -14.36 -6.99 -15.73
CA ASN A 46 -15.67 -7.55 -15.41
C ASN A 46 -15.95 -7.65 -13.91
N GLU A 47 -15.01 -7.22 -13.07
CA GLU A 47 -15.19 -7.24 -11.62
C GLU A 47 -16.08 -6.09 -11.14
N THR A 48 -16.82 -6.33 -10.07
CA THR A 48 -17.68 -5.31 -9.45
C THR A 48 -16.84 -4.16 -8.88
N PHE A 49 -15.71 -4.50 -8.25
CA PHE A 49 -14.80 -3.58 -7.59
C PHE A 49 -13.34 -3.96 -7.81
N VAL A 50 -12.47 -2.97 -7.92
CA VAL A 50 -11.01 -3.14 -8.07
C VAL A 50 -10.29 -2.15 -7.16
N ALA A 51 -9.31 -2.64 -6.41
CA ALA A 51 -8.41 -1.80 -5.61
C ALA A 51 -7.17 -1.44 -6.43
N LEU A 52 -6.83 -0.15 -6.48
CA LEU A 52 -5.60 0.37 -7.08
C LEU A 52 -4.70 0.88 -5.95
N ILE A 53 -3.79 0.03 -5.49
CA ILE A 53 -2.88 0.28 -4.35
C ILE A 53 -1.44 -0.13 -4.71
N ASP A 54 -0.46 0.39 -3.99
CA ASP A 54 0.95 0.05 -4.13
C ASP A 54 1.34 -1.16 -3.25
N ILE A 55 2.44 -1.84 -3.59
CA ILE A 55 2.85 -3.07 -2.88
C ILE A 55 3.35 -2.81 -1.44
N ASP A 56 3.64 -1.56 -1.08
CA ASP A 56 3.96 -1.14 0.28
C ASP A 56 2.75 -0.57 1.04
N GLU A 57 1.54 -0.79 0.50
CA GLU A 57 0.26 -0.39 1.07
C GLU A 57 -0.65 -1.61 1.32
N PHE A 58 -1.55 -1.49 2.30
CA PHE A 58 -2.59 -2.50 2.55
C PHE A 58 -3.79 -1.89 3.28
N VAL A 59 -4.96 -2.49 3.09
CA VAL A 59 -6.21 -2.02 3.70
C VAL A 59 -6.35 -2.60 5.11
N VAL A 60 -6.73 -1.76 6.06
CA VAL A 60 -7.11 -2.15 7.42
C VAL A 60 -8.53 -1.66 7.69
N LEU A 61 -9.43 -2.61 7.92
CA LEU A 61 -10.82 -2.36 8.29
C LEU A 61 -10.92 -2.38 9.82
N LYS A 62 -11.57 -1.36 10.39
CA LYS A 62 -11.73 -1.19 11.83
C LYS A 62 -13.13 -1.56 12.32
N LYS A 63 -14.13 -1.48 11.43
CA LYS A 63 -15.54 -1.81 11.72
C LYS A 63 -15.99 -3.12 11.09
N HIS A 64 -15.38 -3.53 9.99
CA HIS A 64 -15.79 -4.69 9.18
C HIS A 64 -14.75 -5.81 9.26
N ASP A 65 -15.23 -7.05 9.27
CA ASP A 65 -14.35 -8.23 9.26
C ASP A 65 -13.82 -8.56 7.86
N ASN A 66 -14.51 -8.10 6.81
CA ASN A 66 -14.11 -8.35 5.42
C ASN A 66 -14.44 -7.18 4.49
N ILE A 67 -13.78 -7.17 3.33
CA ILE A 67 -13.89 -6.06 2.37
C ILE A 67 -15.24 -6.00 1.66
N VAL A 68 -15.95 -7.13 1.54
CA VAL A 68 -17.27 -7.16 0.87
C VAL A 68 -18.28 -6.39 1.71
N ASP A 69 -18.41 -6.71 3.00
CA ASP A 69 -19.31 -6.01 3.93
C ASP A 69 -19.01 -4.50 3.95
N PHE A 70 -17.73 -4.13 3.98
CA PHE A 70 -17.30 -2.73 3.91
C PHE A 70 -17.77 -2.03 2.63
N MET A 71 -17.64 -2.70 1.48
CA MET A 71 -18.07 -2.13 0.20
C MET A 71 -19.60 -2.05 0.08
N GLU A 72 -20.33 -3.04 0.59
CA GLU A 72 -21.80 -3.05 0.58
C GLU A 72 -22.39 -1.93 1.45
N GLU A 73 -21.81 -1.68 2.63
CA GLU A 73 -22.28 -0.60 3.52
C GLU A 73 -21.98 0.79 2.97
N HIS A 74 -20.77 1.00 2.43
CA HIS A 74 -20.30 2.36 2.13
C HIS A 74 -20.27 2.73 0.64
N CYS A 75 -20.50 1.77 -0.28
CA CYS A 75 -20.48 2.02 -1.72
C CYS A 75 -21.80 1.62 -2.40
N SER A 76 -22.78 2.52 -2.33
CA SER A 76 -24.07 2.40 -3.02
C SER A 76 -23.93 2.36 -4.56
N GLU A 77 -25.05 2.24 -5.29
CA GLU A 77 -25.05 2.21 -6.77
C GLU A 77 -24.43 3.47 -7.40
N ASP A 78 -24.58 4.61 -6.72
CA ASP A 78 -23.99 5.88 -7.11
C ASP A 78 -22.53 6.02 -6.68
N CYS A 79 -21.96 5.09 -5.91
CA CYS A 79 -20.53 5.12 -5.57
C CYS A 79 -19.70 4.54 -6.72
N GLY A 80 -18.88 5.39 -7.34
CA GLY A 80 -17.90 4.97 -8.34
C GLY A 80 -16.52 4.68 -7.76
N GLN A 81 -16.21 5.26 -6.59
CA GLN A 81 -14.93 5.11 -5.90
C GLN A 81 -15.10 5.30 -4.39
N ILE A 82 -14.56 4.37 -3.60
CA ILE A 82 -14.18 4.61 -2.20
C ILE A 82 -12.73 5.11 -2.15
N SER A 83 -12.51 6.20 -1.42
CA SER A 83 -11.20 6.79 -1.19
C SER A 83 -10.70 6.45 0.22
N LEU A 84 -9.58 5.76 0.30
CA LEU A 84 -8.94 5.33 1.55
C LEU A 84 -7.78 6.27 1.88
N ASN A 85 -7.84 6.92 3.04
CA ASN A 85 -6.76 7.78 3.53
C ASN A 85 -5.55 6.96 3.98
N TRP A 86 -4.36 7.49 3.74
CA TRP A 86 -3.12 6.91 4.23
C TRP A 86 -2.99 7.00 5.74
N ASN A 87 -2.61 5.90 6.38
CA ASN A 87 -2.05 5.84 7.73
C ASN A 87 -0.57 5.50 7.60
N THR A 88 0.30 6.50 7.71
CA THR A 88 1.73 6.30 7.41
C THR A 88 2.44 5.64 8.58
N LEU A 89 3.01 4.46 8.35
CA LEU A 89 3.80 3.73 9.32
C LEU A 89 5.26 4.15 9.29
N THR A 90 5.88 4.22 10.47
CA THR A 90 7.24 4.69 10.68
C THR A 90 8.23 3.53 10.86
N VAL A 91 9.52 3.84 10.96
CA VAL A 91 10.55 2.81 11.15
C VAL A 91 10.45 2.12 12.51
N SER A 92 9.69 2.64 13.48
CA SER A 92 9.51 2.01 14.80
C SER A 92 10.83 1.64 15.51
N ASN A 93 11.83 2.53 15.40
CA ASN A 93 13.20 2.33 15.89
C ASN A 93 14.00 1.19 15.22
N GLU A 94 13.51 0.61 14.13
CA GLU A 94 14.29 -0.34 13.34
C GLU A 94 15.46 0.34 12.66
N THR A 95 16.67 -0.13 12.97
CA THR A 95 17.90 0.33 12.32
C THR A 95 18.30 -0.56 11.16
N ASN A 96 17.97 -1.85 11.23
CA ASN A 96 18.39 -2.88 10.29
C ASN A 96 17.23 -3.80 9.90
N TYR A 97 17.37 -4.51 8.77
CA TYR A 97 16.40 -5.52 8.40
C TYR A 97 16.41 -6.68 9.42
N ARG A 98 15.20 -7.16 9.74
CA ARG A 98 14.94 -8.36 10.52
C ARG A 98 13.88 -9.18 9.79
N PRO A 99 14.04 -10.50 9.68
CA PRO A 99 13.12 -11.35 8.91
C PRO A 99 11.90 -11.74 9.74
N VAL A 100 11.24 -10.75 10.31
CA VAL A 100 9.97 -10.89 11.03
C VAL A 100 8.91 -10.09 10.25
N PRO A 101 7.61 -10.40 10.38
CA PRO A 101 6.57 -9.69 9.66
C PRO A 101 6.66 -8.17 9.87
N THR A 102 6.57 -7.38 8.79
CA THR A 102 6.63 -5.91 8.87
C THR A 102 5.55 -5.35 9.79
N LEU A 103 4.37 -5.98 9.84
CA LEU A 103 3.27 -5.65 10.74
C LEU A 103 3.60 -5.82 12.23
N MET A 104 4.64 -6.59 12.56
CA MET A 104 5.12 -6.79 13.92
C MET A 104 6.28 -5.84 14.26
N ARG A 105 6.99 -5.41 13.22
CA ARG A 105 8.24 -4.68 13.32
C ARG A 105 8.04 -3.17 13.26
N ASN A 106 7.19 -2.73 12.35
CA ASN A 106 6.93 -1.33 12.02
C ASN A 106 5.50 -0.98 12.45
N ILE A 107 5.30 -0.83 13.76
CA ILE A 107 4.00 -0.73 14.45
C ILE A 107 3.62 0.69 14.88
N HIS A 108 4.47 1.68 14.65
CA HIS A 108 4.15 3.07 14.99
C HIS A 108 3.59 3.79 13.77
N SER A 109 2.45 4.46 13.95
CA SER A 109 1.86 5.35 12.94
C SER A 109 2.17 6.80 13.24
N TYR A 110 2.65 7.55 12.24
CA TYR A 110 2.94 8.97 12.39
C TYR A 110 1.66 9.81 12.46
N GLN A 111 0.82 9.72 11.42
CA GLN A 111 -0.46 10.41 11.33
C GLN A 111 -1.29 9.85 10.17
N ILE A 112 -2.60 10.08 10.24
CA ILE A 112 -3.48 9.95 9.08
C ILE A 112 -3.19 11.12 8.14
N TRP A 113 -2.88 10.81 6.89
CA TRP A 113 -2.57 11.81 5.88
C TRP A 113 -3.73 11.95 4.90
N GLY A 114 -3.85 13.14 4.32
CA GLY A 114 -4.88 13.43 3.33
C GLY A 114 -4.76 12.51 2.11
N THR A 115 -3.54 12.08 1.75
CA THR A 115 -3.29 11.26 0.57
C THR A 115 -4.18 10.02 0.53
N ILE A 116 -4.75 9.73 -0.64
CA ILE A 116 -5.65 8.60 -0.85
C ILE A 116 -5.12 7.58 -1.86
N LYS A 117 -5.65 6.37 -1.73
CA LYS A 117 -5.78 5.35 -2.78
C LYS A 117 -7.22 4.87 -2.83
N VAL A 118 -7.53 4.01 -3.80
CA VAL A 118 -8.91 3.86 -4.23
C VAL A 118 -9.33 2.41 -4.45
N ILE A 119 -10.58 2.14 -4.10
CA ILE A 119 -11.35 0.99 -4.56
C ILE A 119 -12.43 1.54 -5.49
N VAL A 120 -12.48 1.06 -6.72
CA VAL A 120 -13.29 1.66 -7.80
C VAL A 120 -14.18 0.62 -8.43
N ARG A 121 -15.29 1.05 -9.04
CA ARG A 121 -16.03 0.22 -10.01
C ARG A 121 -15.37 0.39 -11.38
N PRO A 122 -14.75 -0.64 -11.98
CA PRO A 122 -14.07 -0.51 -13.28
C PRO A 122 -14.97 0.09 -14.37
N SER A 123 -16.24 -0.32 -14.40
CA SER A 123 -17.24 0.18 -15.36
C SER A 123 -17.60 1.67 -15.19
N TYR A 124 -17.15 2.32 -14.11
CA TYR A 124 -17.38 3.75 -13.83
C TYR A 124 -16.14 4.60 -14.15
N VAL A 125 -15.00 3.98 -14.43
CA VAL A 125 -13.74 4.66 -14.72
C VAL A 125 -13.67 5.11 -16.18
N ASP A 126 -13.15 6.32 -16.40
CA ASP A 126 -12.73 6.84 -17.70
C ASP A 126 -11.29 6.38 -17.98
N THR A 127 -11.14 5.20 -18.58
CA THR A 127 -9.81 4.61 -18.83
C THR A 127 -9.08 5.26 -20.01
N ASP A 128 -9.77 6.06 -20.83
CA ASP A 128 -9.16 6.76 -21.98
C ASP A 128 -8.36 8.00 -21.55
N ARG A 129 -8.61 8.49 -20.33
CA ARG A 129 -7.94 9.65 -19.74
C ARG A 129 -7.31 9.30 -18.39
N PHE A 130 -6.66 8.14 -18.31
CA PHE A 130 -5.99 7.65 -17.11
C PHE A 130 -4.53 8.12 -17.06
N ASP A 131 -4.25 9.13 -16.25
CA ASP A 131 -2.89 9.70 -16.11
C ASP A 131 -2.54 10.05 -14.65
N TRP A 132 -3.16 9.36 -13.68
CA TRP A 132 -3.00 9.61 -12.25
C TRP A 132 -3.06 8.34 -11.40
N GLY A 133 -2.19 8.23 -10.39
CA GLY A 133 -2.00 7.02 -9.57
C GLY A 133 -2.64 7.02 -8.17
N HIS A 134 -3.34 8.10 -7.77
CA HIS A 134 -3.97 8.21 -6.44
C HIS A 134 -5.50 8.24 -6.46
N SER A 135 -6.09 8.62 -7.60
CA SER A 135 -7.54 8.63 -7.81
C SER A 135 -7.85 8.43 -9.28
N VAL A 136 -9.11 8.13 -9.60
CA VAL A 136 -9.51 7.91 -10.99
C VAL A 136 -10.55 8.92 -11.45
N ARG A 137 -10.42 9.31 -12.72
CA ARG A 137 -11.49 10.04 -13.40
C ARG A 137 -12.68 9.12 -13.57
N LEU A 138 -13.84 9.54 -13.07
CA LEU A 138 -15.09 8.79 -13.22
C LEU A 138 -15.95 9.36 -14.35
N LYS A 139 -16.47 8.49 -15.21
CA LYS A 139 -17.52 8.84 -16.19
C LYS A 139 -18.93 8.87 -15.58
N LYS A 140 -19.15 8.20 -14.45
CA LYS A 140 -20.41 8.25 -13.67
C LYS A 140 -20.16 7.95 -12.17
N GLY A 141 -21.16 8.20 -11.32
CA GLY A 141 -21.12 7.96 -9.87
C GLY A 141 -20.31 9.01 -9.09
N ASN A 142 -20.06 8.78 -7.81
CA ASN A 142 -19.45 9.71 -6.87
C ASN A 142 -18.14 9.14 -6.33
N TRP A 143 -17.29 10.06 -5.88
CA TRP A 143 -16.23 9.74 -4.95
C TRP A 143 -16.78 9.81 -3.54
N VAL A 144 -16.57 8.76 -2.77
CA VAL A 144 -16.95 8.73 -1.36
C VAL A 144 -15.73 8.42 -0.50
N ASP A 145 -15.76 8.83 0.75
CA ASP A 145 -14.80 8.38 1.76
C ASP A 145 -15.29 7.10 2.44
N THR A 146 -14.52 6.60 3.42
CA THR A 146 -14.84 5.36 4.13
C THR A 146 -16.06 5.46 5.04
N THR A 147 -16.67 6.64 5.19
CA THR A 147 -17.94 6.82 5.92
C THR A 147 -19.14 6.89 4.98
N GLY A 148 -18.93 6.74 3.68
CA GLY A 148 -19.95 6.94 2.64
C GLY A 148 -20.21 8.40 2.29
N LYS A 149 -19.49 9.35 2.90
CA LYS A 149 -19.66 10.77 2.62
C LYS A 149 -19.07 11.10 1.25
N VAL A 150 -19.86 11.79 0.43
CA VAL A 150 -19.42 12.26 -0.88
C VAL A 150 -18.27 13.26 -0.72
N ILE A 151 -17.17 12.98 -1.41
CA ILE A 151 -16.02 13.85 -1.55
C ILE A 151 -16.27 14.76 -2.76
N PRO A 152 -16.28 16.10 -2.59
CA PRO A 152 -16.45 17.01 -3.71
C PRO A 152 -15.38 16.79 -4.79
N ARG A 153 -15.83 16.65 -6.04
CA ARG A 153 -14.97 16.52 -7.21
C ARG A 153 -14.26 17.86 -7.46
N PRO A 154 -12.93 17.89 -7.54
CA PRO A 154 -12.24 19.11 -7.93
C PRO A 154 -12.39 19.33 -9.44
N ASN A 155 -12.28 20.59 -9.88
CA ASN A 155 -12.37 20.96 -11.30
C ASN A 155 -11.35 20.19 -12.18
N ASN A 156 -10.19 19.82 -11.62
CA ASN A 156 -9.14 19.11 -12.34
C ASN A 156 -9.20 17.58 -12.20
N TRP A 157 -10.22 17.00 -11.54
CA TRP A 157 -10.42 15.59 -11.16
C TRP A 157 -9.24 14.88 -10.48
N LYS A 158 -7.99 15.31 -10.66
CA LYS A 158 -6.78 14.80 -10.00
C LYS A 158 -6.79 15.26 -8.56
N LYS A 159 -7.40 14.46 -7.69
CA LYS A 159 -7.34 14.66 -6.26
C LYS A 159 -6.36 13.69 -5.68
N GLN A 160 -5.36 14.22 -5.00
CA GLN A 160 -4.44 13.41 -4.23
C GLN A 160 -4.98 13.17 -2.83
N ALA A 161 -5.86 14.02 -2.30
CA ALA A 161 -6.16 14.05 -0.88
C ALA A 161 -7.65 14.15 -0.51
N ASN A 162 -8.05 13.40 0.52
CA ASN A 162 -9.27 13.60 1.29
C ASN A 162 -8.91 14.20 2.66
N ASN A 163 -8.97 15.52 2.79
CA ASN A 163 -8.61 16.21 4.04
C ASN A 163 -9.61 15.98 5.19
N GLY A 164 -10.78 15.39 4.92
CA GLY A 164 -11.68 14.94 5.98
C GLY A 164 -11.07 13.81 6.81
N GLY A 165 -10.16 13.03 6.22
CA GLY A 165 -9.34 12.04 6.92
C GLY A 165 -10.08 11.08 7.85
N PRO A 166 -11.25 10.53 7.47
CA PRO A 166 -11.93 9.57 8.35
C PRO A 166 -11.01 8.39 8.63
N SER A 167 -11.00 7.97 9.89
CA SER A 167 -10.01 7.01 10.40
C SER A 167 -10.61 5.93 11.28
N ASP A 168 -11.92 5.95 11.46
CA ASP A 168 -12.68 5.08 12.35
C ASP A 168 -13.30 3.89 11.61
N VAL A 169 -13.38 3.90 10.28
CA VAL A 169 -13.97 2.81 9.47
C VAL A 169 -12.91 1.96 8.78
N GLY A 170 -12.15 2.55 7.86
CA GLY A 170 -11.12 1.87 7.08
C GLY A 170 -9.98 2.82 6.74
N LEU A 171 -8.76 2.32 6.67
CA LEU A 171 -7.57 3.09 6.33
C LEU A 171 -6.67 2.28 5.40
N LEU A 172 -5.89 2.99 4.60
CA LEU A 172 -4.79 2.39 3.86
C LEU A 172 -3.50 2.59 4.64
N TYR A 173 -2.96 1.52 5.21
CA TYR A 173 -1.69 1.58 5.92
C TYR A 173 -0.56 1.62 4.89
N HIS A 174 0.37 2.55 5.03
CA HIS A 174 1.46 2.77 4.07
C HIS A 174 2.82 2.71 4.75
N TYR A 175 3.68 1.78 4.30
CA TYR A 175 5.08 1.71 4.71
C TYR A 175 5.94 2.62 3.84
N ARG A 176 6.05 3.88 4.22
CA ARG A 176 6.94 4.82 3.52
C ARG A 176 8.39 4.34 3.56
N PHE A 177 8.89 4.01 4.75
CA PHE A 177 10.21 3.44 5.01
C PHE A 177 10.15 2.43 6.16
N ARG A 178 10.88 1.32 6.06
CA ARG A 178 10.95 0.28 7.09
C ARG A 178 12.23 0.35 7.92
N SER A 179 13.24 1.07 7.44
CA SER A 179 14.49 1.37 8.15
C SER A 179 15.20 2.61 7.56
N PRO A 180 16.15 3.22 8.27
CA PRO A 180 17.02 4.27 7.73
C PRO A 180 17.81 3.84 6.47
N GLY A 181 18.20 2.56 6.40
CA GLY A 181 18.86 2.01 5.21
C GLY A 181 17.95 2.01 3.98
N GLU A 182 16.67 1.61 4.14
CA GLU A 182 15.70 1.69 3.05
C GLU A 182 15.42 3.14 2.64
N PHE A 183 15.33 4.05 3.62
CA PHE A 183 15.21 5.48 3.37
C PHE A 183 16.35 6.01 2.48
N TYR A 184 17.60 5.72 2.85
CA TYR A 184 18.77 6.12 2.09
C TYR A 184 18.75 5.53 0.68
N HIS A 185 18.42 4.24 0.54
CA HIS A 185 18.34 3.61 -0.76
C HIS A 185 17.25 4.23 -1.64
N LYS A 186 16.01 4.36 -1.14
CA LYS A 186 14.88 4.91 -1.89
C LYS A 186 15.07 6.37 -2.28
N ASN A 187 15.70 7.19 -1.43
CA ASN A 187 15.83 8.63 -1.67
C ASN A 187 17.19 9.03 -2.25
N CYS A 188 18.32 8.50 -1.77
CA CYS A 188 19.64 8.89 -2.28
C CYS A 188 20.05 8.09 -3.53
N ILE A 189 19.96 6.76 -3.46
CA ILE A 189 20.49 5.89 -4.51
C ILE A 189 19.50 5.81 -5.68
N ARG A 190 18.23 5.54 -5.39
CA ARG A 190 17.19 5.45 -6.41
C ARG A 190 16.77 6.83 -6.90
N GLY A 191 16.54 7.77 -5.99
CA GLY A 191 16.07 9.10 -6.33
C GLY A 191 14.58 9.15 -6.65
N ASP A 192 14.19 10.13 -7.47
CA ASP A 192 12.81 10.29 -7.93
C ASP A 192 12.35 9.11 -8.82
N VAL A 193 11.14 8.61 -8.56
CA VAL A 193 10.53 7.53 -9.33
C VAL A 193 10.10 7.97 -10.73
N LEU A 194 10.03 9.28 -10.98
CA LEU A 194 9.72 9.85 -12.29
C LEU A 194 10.95 9.99 -13.19
N HIS A 195 12.16 9.73 -12.67
CA HIS A 195 13.42 9.87 -13.39
C HIS A 195 14.19 8.55 -13.38
N SER A 196 15.28 8.50 -14.16
CA SER A 196 16.17 7.34 -14.15
C SER A 196 16.80 7.18 -12.76
N ARG A 197 17.15 5.94 -12.42
CA ARG A 197 17.75 5.62 -11.12
C ARG A 197 19.00 6.48 -10.89
N GLY A 198 19.00 7.22 -9.78
CA GLY A 198 20.11 8.08 -9.37
C GLY A 198 20.18 9.44 -10.06
N GLU A 199 19.31 9.71 -11.05
CA GLU A 199 19.30 10.97 -11.80
C GLU A 199 18.89 12.15 -10.91
N GLN A 200 17.93 11.94 -10.01
CA GLN A 200 17.46 12.96 -9.06
C GLN A 200 17.41 12.44 -7.62
N PRO A 201 18.53 12.44 -6.89
CA PRO A 201 18.56 12.08 -5.47
C PRO A 201 17.68 13.03 -4.64
N LYS A 202 16.83 12.47 -3.78
CA LYS A 202 15.91 13.19 -2.89
C LYS A 202 16.50 13.51 -1.52
N CYS A 203 17.62 12.89 -1.14
CA CYS A 203 18.16 13.03 0.22
C CYS A 203 18.95 14.32 0.47
N THR A 204 19.24 15.08 -0.58
CA THR A 204 19.86 16.40 -0.48
C THR A 204 18.83 17.53 -0.57
N ILE A 205 17.54 17.21 -0.74
CA ILE A 205 16.46 18.19 -0.88
C ILE A 205 16.13 18.77 0.50
N ASN A 206 16.90 19.76 0.91
CA ASN A 206 16.56 20.67 2.00
C ASN A 206 15.71 21.82 1.44
N ARG A 207 14.42 21.58 1.13
CA ARG A 207 13.51 22.71 0.92
C ARG A 207 13.13 23.28 2.28
N PRO A 208 13.03 24.62 2.43
CA PRO A 208 12.51 25.22 3.65
C PRO A 208 11.16 24.59 4.04
N GLY A 209 11.10 24.02 5.25
CA GLY A 209 9.88 23.39 5.78
C GLY A 209 9.65 21.91 5.41
N THR A 210 10.48 21.27 4.57
CA THR A 210 10.38 19.83 4.32
C THR A 210 11.63 19.10 4.81
N ARG A 211 11.43 18.26 5.81
CA ARG A 211 12.45 17.31 6.28
C ARG A 211 12.31 16.02 5.48
N VAL A 212 13.38 15.56 4.81
CA VAL A 212 13.32 14.32 4.02
C VAL A 212 12.98 13.12 4.92
N ASP A 213 13.40 13.18 6.19
CA ASP A 213 13.09 12.23 7.26
C ASP A 213 11.70 12.46 7.93
N GLN A 214 10.87 13.36 7.42
CA GLN A 214 9.53 13.58 7.97
C GLN A 214 8.68 12.30 7.89
N GLY A 215 8.14 11.89 9.05
CA GLY A 215 7.38 10.66 9.19
C GLY A 215 8.24 9.39 9.22
N MET A 216 9.57 9.50 9.26
CA MET A 216 10.46 8.35 9.43
C MET A 216 10.50 7.87 10.88
N TYR A 217 10.55 8.80 11.84
CA TYR A 217 10.64 8.50 13.28
C TYR A 217 9.40 8.97 14.06
N GLY A 218 9.22 8.39 15.24
CA GLY A 218 8.10 8.68 16.14
C GLY A 218 6.82 7.96 15.73
N GLY A 219 5.69 8.50 16.21
CA GLY A 219 4.35 7.97 15.98
C GLY A 219 3.75 7.28 17.19
N ASN A 220 2.44 7.06 17.11
CA ASN A 220 1.67 6.34 18.12
C ASN A 220 1.73 4.85 17.86
N LEU A 221 1.80 4.05 18.93
CA LEU A 221 1.68 2.61 18.84
C LEU A 221 0.34 2.23 18.20
N ASP A 222 0.39 1.46 17.12
CA ASP A 222 -0.76 0.97 16.34
C ASP A 222 -0.56 -0.51 16.01
N THR A 223 -1.03 -1.37 16.91
CA THR A 223 -0.93 -2.83 16.78
C THR A 223 -2.11 -3.44 16.02
N LEU A 224 -3.10 -2.64 15.62
CA LEU A 224 -4.37 -3.14 15.10
C LEU A 224 -4.19 -4.07 13.90
N ALA A 225 -3.36 -3.67 12.94
CA ALA A 225 -3.11 -4.46 11.74
C ALA A 225 -2.46 -5.82 12.05
N TRP A 226 -1.60 -5.88 13.07
CA TRP A 226 -1.01 -7.13 13.54
C TRP A 226 -2.05 -8.04 14.20
N GLU A 227 -2.90 -7.48 15.07
CA GLU A 227 -3.98 -8.21 15.72
C GLU A 227 -4.97 -8.79 14.71
N LEU A 228 -5.35 -8.01 13.70
CA LEU A 228 -6.23 -8.47 12.63
C LEU A 228 -5.58 -9.56 11.78
N LEU A 229 -4.29 -9.43 11.43
CA LEU A 229 -3.58 -10.49 10.70
C LEU A 229 -3.58 -11.79 11.49
N LYS A 230 -3.31 -11.76 12.79
CA LYS A 230 -3.35 -12.96 13.64
C LYS A 230 -4.74 -13.55 13.73
N LYS A 231 -5.79 -12.73 13.80
CA LYS A 231 -7.19 -13.19 13.77
C LYS A 231 -7.49 -13.94 12.46
N MET A 232 -7.10 -13.38 11.32
CA MET A 232 -7.37 -13.95 9.99
C MET A 232 -6.47 -15.15 9.64
N VAL A 233 -5.22 -15.13 10.11
CA VAL A 233 -4.20 -16.12 9.78
C VAL A 233 -3.42 -16.51 11.04
N PRO A 234 -4.01 -17.32 11.94
CA PRO A 234 -3.49 -17.60 13.28
C PRO A 234 -2.06 -18.15 13.34
N LYS A 235 -1.58 -18.81 12.25
CA LYS A 235 -0.19 -19.27 12.17
C LYS A 235 0.85 -18.17 12.35
N TYR A 236 0.51 -16.90 12.09
CA TYR A 236 1.44 -15.78 12.32
C TYR A 236 1.64 -15.45 13.80
N ALA A 237 0.79 -15.91 14.72
CA ALA A 237 1.01 -15.73 16.17
C ALA A 237 2.31 -16.40 16.66
N ILE A 238 2.90 -17.32 15.89
CA ILE A 238 4.20 -17.94 16.20
C ILE A 238 5.33 -16.92 16.38
N PHE A 239 5.24 -15.76 15.72
CA PHE A 239 6.23 -14.70 15.84
C PHE A 239 6.20 -14.00 17.21
N GLU A 240 5.14 -14.12 18.01
CA GLU A 240 5.09 -13.46 19.33
C GLU A 240 5.97 -14.15 20.38
N LYS A 241 6.20 -15.46 20.19
CA LYS A 241 7.00 -16.27 21.11
C LYS A 241 8.50 -16.21 20.80
N TYR A 242 8.96 -15.18 20.07
CA TYR A 242 10.30 -14.98 19.52
C TYR A 242 11.43 -15.75 20.22
N THR A 243 11.71 -16.95 19.72
CA THR A 243 12.98 -17.62 20.00
C THR A 243 13.73 -17.85 18.69
N ASN A 244 15.06 -17.77 18.74
CA ASN A 244 15.92 -18.16 17.60
C ASN A 244 15.62 -19.59 17.13
N ALA A 245 15.20 -20.47 18.04
CA ALA A 245 14.77 -21.82 17.73
C ALA A 245 13.50 -21.82 16.87
N THR A 246 12.48 -21.04 17.25
CA THR A 246 11.23 -20.87 16.48
C THR A 246 11.51 -20.38 15.06
N MET A 247 12.42 -19.42 14.90
CA MET A 247 12.78 -18.87 13.59
C MET A 247 13.52 -19.88 12.71
N LYS A 248 14.45 -20.66 13.27
CA LYS A 248 15.13 -21.75 12.56
C LYS A 248 14.19 -22.86 12.09
N THR A 249 13.16 -23.17 12.89
CA THR A 249 12.17 -24.18 12.50
C THR A 249 11.31 -23.73 11.32
N LEU A 250 10.95 -22.45 11.27
CA LEU A 250 10.12 -21.89 10.19
C LEU A 250 10.92 -21.53 8.93
N TYR A 251 12.15 -21.10 9.13
CA TYR A 251 13.07 -20.69 8.08
C TYR A 251 14.39 -21.38 8.35
N LEU A 252 14.59 -22.53 7.71
CA LEU A 252 15.78 -23.38 7.90
C LEU A 252 17.09 -22.59 7.72
N ASP A 253 17.07 -21.58 6.87
CA ASP A 253 18.21 -20.72 6.55
C ASP A 253 18.38 -19.52 7.53
N TYR A 254 17.64 -19.48 8.65
CA TYR A 254 17.74 -18.41 9.65
C TYR A 254 18.95 -18.58 10.60
N PRO A 255 19.70 -17.50 10.92
CA PRO A 255 19.55 -16.15 10.40
C PRO A 255 20.02 -16.04 8.95
N TYR A 256 19.24 -15.33 8.12
CA TYR A 256 19.62 -15.04 6.74
C TYR A 256 20.98 -14.35 6.73
N ARG A 257 21.93 -14.92 6.00
CA ARG A 257 23.19 -14.26 5.68
C ARG A 257 22.92 -13.37 4.47
N PHE A 258 22.87 -12.06 4.68
CA PHE A 258 22.87 -11.06 3.62
C PHE A 258 24.31 -10.74 3.22
#